data_AF-A0A370FIK8-F1
#
_entry.id   AF-A0A370FIK8-F1
#
_cell.length_a   1.000
_cell.length_b   1.000
_cell.length_c   1.000
_cell.angle_alpha   90.00
_cell.angle_beta   90.00
_cell.angle_gamma   90.00
#
_symmetry.space_group_name_H-M   'P 1'
#
loop_
_entity.id
_entity.type
_entity.pdbx_description
1 polymer ?
#
loop_
_entity_poly.entity_id
_entity_poly.type
_entity_poly.pdbx_seq_one_letter_code
_entity_poly.pdbx_strand_id
1 'polypeptide(L)'
;MKKTLRHAGFALALATGALFASPFAQAADSGTYSQERAMCGHIQQDRAACIREAGAAAQAARQGNLSSANADTYRRNALARCQLHQTSVDRAACEARVTGQGDTTIDGSVLGGGLIRETVTTLPPTRMPR
;
A
#
# COMPACT_ATOMS: atom_id res chain seq x y z
N MET A 1 -33.46 -3.55 64.81
CA MET A 1 -32.53 -4.04 65.86
C MET A 1 -31.22 -4.47 65.20
N LYS A 2 -30.11 -4.15 65.87
CA LYS A 2 -28.70 -4.28 65.46
C LYS A 2 -28.33 -5.57 64.71
N LYS A 3 -27.41 -5.47 63.72
CA LYS A 3 -25.99 -5.84 63.89
C LYS A 3 -25.19 -5.59 62.60
N THR A 4 -24.21 -4.69 62.71
CA THR A 4 -23.02 -4.59 61.85
C THR A 4 -22.09 -5.77 62.10
N LEU A 5 -21.46 -6.32 61.06
CA LEU A 5 -20.21 -7.09 61.21
C LEU A 5 -19.26 -6.78 60.06
N ARG A 6 -18.13 -6.20 60.46
CA ARG A 6 -16.96 -5.84 59.66
C ARG A 6 -16.14 -7.12 59.43
N HIS A 7 -15.72 -7.37 58.19
CA HIS A 7 -14.62 -8.27 57.92
C HIS A 7 -13.53 -7.47 57.18
N ALA A 8 -12.42 -7.27 57.89
CA ALA A 8 -11.16 -6.86 57.31
C ALA A 8 -10.41 -8.14 56.92
N GLY A 9 -9.77 -8.16 55.74
CA GLY A 9 -8.70 -9.13 55.51
C GLY A 9 -8.41 -9.47 54.06
N PHE A 10 -7.16 -9.20 53.70
CA PHE A 10 -6.30 -9.93 52.78
C PHE A 10 -6.26 -9.52 51.30
N ALA A 11 -5.08 -8.96 50.97
CA ALA A 11 -4.60 -8.62 49.66
C ALA A 11 -4.30 -9.87 48.82
N LEU A 12 -4.53 -9.79 47.51
CA LEU A 12 -3.79 -10.57 46.54
C LEU A 12 -3.59 -9.73 45.28
N ALA A 13 -2.35 -9.28 45.08
CA ALA A 13 -1.89 -8.65 43.86
C ALA A 13 -1.95 -9.67 42.71
N LEU A 14 -2.69 -9.36 41.64
CA LEU A 14 -2.50 -10.00 40.35
C LEU A 14 -1.93 -8.97 39.38
N ALA A 15 -0.74 -9.31 38.88
CA ALA A 15 0.03 -8.57 37.90
C ALA A 15 -0.80 -8.30 36.63
N THR A 16 -0.87 -7.03 36.24
CA THR A 16 -1.30 -6.61 34.91
C THR A 16 -0.26 -7.08 33.90
N GLY A 17 -0.51 -8.24 33.29
CA GLY A 17 0.23 -8.69 32.11
C GLY A 17 -0.02 -7.73 30.96
N ALA A 18 1.03 -7.07 30.48
CA ALA A 18 1.00 -6.24 29.30
C ALA A 18 0.57 -7.09 28.09
N LEU A 19 -0.60 -6.78 27.54
CA LEU A 19 -1.01 -7.25 26.22
C LEU A 19 -0.14 -6.57 25.17
N PHE A 20 1.01 -7.16 24.84
CA PHE A 20 1.65 -6.86 23.57
C PHE A 20 0.84 -7.56 22.47
N ALA A 21 -0.19 -6.87 21.98
CA ALA A 21 -0.80 -7.20 20.70
C ALA A 21 0.23 -6.84 19.61
N SER A 22 1.00 -7.82 19.15
CA SER A 22 1.77 -7.70 17.91
C SER A 22 0.79 -7.74 16.72
N PRO A 23 0.60 -6.67 15.94
CA PRO A 23 -0.32 -6.69 14.82
C PRO A 23 0.46 -6.95 13.51
N PHE A 24 1.27 -8.01 13.44
CA PHE A 24 1.96 -8.36 12.18
C PHE A 24 1.98 -9.85 11.93
N ALA A 25 0.79 -10.45 11.94
CA ALA A 25 0.53 -11.67 11.19
C ALA A 25 -0.83 -11.46 10.52
N GLN A 26 -0.82 -10.83 9.34
CA GLN A 26 -1.98 -10.91 8.46
C GLN A 26 -2.03 -12.35 7.95
N ALA A 27 -2.76 -13.21 8.68
CA ALA A 27 -3.15 -14.51 8.17
C ALA A 27 -3.86 -14.27 6.82
N ALA A 28 -3.45 -14.98 5.78
CA ALA A 28 -4.04 -14.91 4.45
C ALA A 28 -5.54 -15.16 4.57
N ASP A 29 -6.31 -14.07 4.56
CA ASP A 29 -7.74 -14.08 4.75
C ASP A 29 -8.38 -14.80 3.56
N SER A 30 -9.25 -15.77 3.84
CA SER A 30 -10.12 -16.39 2.84
C SER A 30 -10.90 -15.38 1.99
N GLY A 31 -11.10 -14.16 2.52
CA GLY A 31 -11.67 -13.02 1.82
C GLY A 31 -10.90 -12.64 0.55
N THR A 32 -9.56 -12.65 0.56
CA THR A 32 -8.76 -12.19 -0.59
C THR A 32 -8.91 -13.09 -1.81
N TYR A 33 -8.88 -14.42 -1.61
CA TYR A 33 -9.09 -15.36 -2.71
C TYR A 33 -10.49 -15.24 -3.32
N SER A 34 -11.53 -15.09 -2.49
CA SER A 34 -12.90 -14.94 -2.98
C SER A 34 -13.08 -13.66 -3.79
N GLN A 35 -12.44 -12.58 -3.38
CA GLN A 35 -12.44 -11.29 -4.05
C GLN A 35 -11.68 -11.36 -5.39
N GLU A 36 -10.47 -11.93 -5.40
CA GLU A 36 -9.68 -12.12 -6.62
C GLU A 36 -10.40 -12.98 -7.65
N ARG A 37 -11.03 -14.07 -7.21
CA ARG A 37 -11.80 -14.96 -8.07
C ARG A 37 -13.04 -14.28 -8.67
N ALA A 38 -13.68 -13.36 -7.93
CA ALA A 38 -14.78 -12.56 -8.47
C ALA A 38 -14.32 -11.65 -9.62
N MET A 39 -13.09 -11.12 -9.56
CA MET A 39 -12.52 -10.28 -10.63
C MET A 39 -12.24 -11.06 -11.92
N CYS A 40 -12.05 -12.38 -11.87
CA CYS A 40 -11.82 -13.19 -13.06
C CYS A 40 -12.95 -13.14 -14.11
N GLY A 41 -14.16 -12.67 -13.75
CA GLY A 41 -15.25 -12.43 -14.69
C GLY A 41 -15.22 -11.04 -15.37
N HIS A 42 -14.35 -10.15 -14.90
CA HIS A 42 -14.33 -8.72 -15.27
C HIS A 42 -13.00 -8.27 -15.89
N ILE A 43 -12.06 -9.19 -16.12
CA ILE A 43 -10.75 -8.89 -16.71
C ILE A 43 -10.63 -9.48 -18.11
N GLN A 44 -9.85 -8.80 -18.95
CA GLN A 44 -9.52 -9.25 -20.31
C GLN A 44 -8.36 -10.26 -20.30
N GLN A 45 -8.58 -11.41 -19.66
CA GLN A 45 -7.61 -12.53 -19.55
C GLN A 45 -8.35 -13.87 -19.65
N ASP A 46 -7.64 -14.97 -19.89
CA ASP A 46 -8.24 -16.31 -19.82
C ASP A 46 -8.78 -16.59 -18.41
N ARG A 47 -10.09 -16.85 -18.30
CA ARG A 47 -10.76 -17.02 -17.01
C ARG A 47 -10.21 -18.22 -16.24
N ALA A 48 -9.87 -19.30 -16.94
CA ALA A 48 -9.31 -20.49 -16.30
C ALA A 48 -7.91 -20.21 -15.75
N ALA A 49 -7.07 -19.47 -16.49
CA ALA A 49 -5.77 -18.99 -16.02
C ALA A 49 -5.91 -18.10 -14.79
N CYS A 50 -6.81 -17.10 -14.83
CA CYS A 50 -7.04 -16.22 -13.68
C CYS A 50 -7.42 -16.99 -12.41
N ILE A 51 -8.33 -17.97 -12.52
CA ILE A 51 -8.74 -18.77 -11.34
C ILE A 51 -7.56 -19.60 -10.80
N ARG A 52 -6.71 -20.15 -11.69
CA ARG A 52 -5.49 -20.87 -11.29
C ARG A 52 -4.49 -19.94 -10.60
N GLU A 53 -4.28 -18.75 -11.14
CA GLU A 53 -3.37 -17.74 -10.60
C GLU A 53 -3.82 -17.22 -9.24
N ALA A 54 -5.11 -16.90 -9.08
CA ALA A 54 -5.70 -16.53 -7.78
C ALA A 54 -5.52 -17.66 -6.75
N GLY A 55 -5.67 -18.93 -7.17
CA GLY A 55 -5.43 -20.09 -6.30
C GLY A 55 -3.96 -20.21 -5.88
N ALA A 56 -3.04 -20.02 -6.83
CA ALA A 56 -1.60 -20.02 -6.56
C ALA A 56 -1.19 -18.88 -5.62
N ALA A 57 -1.73 -17.67 -5.82
CA ALA A 57 -1.51 -16.53 -4.94
C ALA A 57 -2.02 -16.79 -3.52
N ALA A 58 -3.23 -17.35 -3.38
CA ALA A 58 -3.79 -17.72 -2.08
C ALA A 58 -2.95 -18.81 -1.37
N GLN A 59 -2.42 -19.78 -2.11
CA GLN A 59 -1.52 -20.79 -1.55
C GLN A 59 -0.21 -20.16 -1.10
N ALA A 60 0.42 -19.32 -1.91
CA ALA A 60 1.65 -18.61 -1.55
C ALA A 60 1.45 -17.72 -0.32
N ALA A 61 0.29 -17.07 -0.21
CA ALA A 61 -0.09 -16.28 0.96
C ALA A 61 -0.16 -17.14 2.23
N ARG A 62 -0.83 -18.30 2.17
CA ARG A 62 -0.92 -19.25 3.29
C ARG A 62 0.45 -19.81 3.71
N GLN A 63 1.36 -19.96 2.76
CA GLN A 63 2.74 -20.40 3.02
C GLN A 63 3.64 -19.27 3.54
N GLY A 64 3.15 -18.02 3.60
CA GLY A 64 3.97 -16.86 3.98
C GLY A 64 5.00 -16.45 2.93
N ASN A 65 4.85 -16.92 1.69
CA ASN A 65 5.78 -16.66 0.58
C ASN A 65 5.49 -15.34 -0.15
N LEU A 66 4.43 -14.63 0.23
CA LEU A 66 4.17 -13.29 -0.28
C LEU A 66 4.90 -12.26 0.57
N SER A 67 5.79 -11.50 -0.08
CA SER A 67 6.46 -10.37 0.54
C SER A 67 6.18 -9.11 -0.27
N SER A 68 6.14 -7.99 0.43
CA SER A 68 6.09 -6.66 -0.16
C SER A 68 7.13 -5.80 0.51
N ALA A 69 7.77 -4.93 -0.26
CA ALA A 69 8.60 -3.91 0.32
C ALA A 69 7.72 -2.86 1.03
N ASN A 70 8.31 -2.07 1.92
CA ASN A 70 7.61 -0.96 2.53
C ASN A 70 7.40 0.20 1.52
N ALA A 71 6.47 1.11 1.84
CA ALA A 71 6.13 2.25 1.00
C ALA A 71 7.35 3.13 0.66
N ASP A 72 8.30 3.28 1.59
CA ASP A 72 9.51 4.05 1.39
C ASP A 72 10.45 3.42 0.37
N THR A 73 10.53 2.09 0.34
CA THR A 73 11.30 1.36 -0.68
C THR A 73 10.67 1.52 -2.05
N TYR A 74 9.34 1.40 -2.16
CA TYR A 74 8.67 1.66 -3.42
C TYR A 74 8.86 3.10 -3.90
N ARG A 75 8.78 4.08 -3.00
CA ARG A 75 9.00 5.50 -3.33
C ARG A 75 10.44 5.76 -3.76
N ARG A 76 11.42 5.19 -3.06
CA ARG A 76 12.84 5.28 -3.46
C ARG A 76 13.07 4.67 -4.83
N ASN A 77 12.52 3.49 -5.11
CA ASN A 77 12.65 2.82 -6.41
C ASN A 77 11.99 3.65 -7.52
N ALA A 78 10.83 4.26 -7.25
CA ALA A 78 10.14 5.12 -8.19
C ALA A 78 10.98 6.37 -8.54
N LEU A 79 11.56 7.03 -7.53
CA LEU A 79 12.44 8.20 -7.73
C LEU A 79 13.79 7.83 -8.38
N ALA A 80 14.32 6.64 -8.12
CA ALA A 80 15.56 6.16 -8.75
C ALA A 80 15.44 6.12 -10.28
N ARG A 81 14.23 5.86 -10.82
CA ARG A 81 13.97 5.88 -12.27
C ARG A 81 14.20 7.25 -12.90
N CYS A 82 14.03 8.33 -12.14
CA CYS A 82 14.24 9.69 -12.63
C CYS A 82 15.73 10.07 -12.77
N GLN A 83 16.64 9.27 -12.23
CA GLN A 83 18.09 9.52 -12.32
C GLN A 83 18.63 9.35 -13.76
N LEU A 84 17.86 8.76 -14.66
CA LEU A 84 18.20 8.66 -16.09
C LEU A 84 18.28 10.05 -16.76
N HIS A 85 17.55 11.04 -16.25
CA HIS A 85 17.53 12.39 -16.81
C HIS A 85 18.80 13.16 -16.47
N GLN A 86 19.49 13.65 -17.50
CA GLN A 86 20.77 14.35 -17.36
C GLN A 86 20.61 15.81 -16.93
N THR A 87 19.53 16.46 -17.36
CA THR A 87 19.27 17.86 -16.99
C THR A 87 18.52 17.92 -15.66
N SER A 88 18.80 18.96 -14.87
CA SER A 88 18.10 19.18 -13.60
C SER A 88 16.60 19.43 -13.80
N VAL A 89 16.22 20.07 -14.91
CA VAL A 89 14.83 20.37 -15.25
C VAL A 89 14.04 19.10 -15.56
N ASP A 90 14.59 18.22 -16.41
CA ASP A 90 13.90 16.97 -16.78
C ASP A 90 13.79 16.02 -15.59
N ARG A 91 14.83 15.98 -14.76
CA ARG A 91 14.82 15.20 -13.52
C ARG A 91 13.75 15.70 -12.57
N ALA A 92 13.70 17.02 -12.31
CA ALA A 92 12.67 17.61 -11.45
C ALA A 92 11.26 17.35 -11.99
N ALA A 93 11.05 17.46 -13.30
CA ALA A 93 9.75 17.17 -13.93
C ALA A 93 9.35 15.69 -13.80
N CYS A 94 10.30 14.76 -13.92
CA CYS A 94 10.05 13.34 -13.67
C CYS A 94 9.66 13.09 -12.21
N GLU A 95 10.41 13.65 -11.27
CA GLU A 95 10.16 13.49 -9.84
C GLU A 95 8.78 14.06 -9.45
N ALA A 96 8.40 15.22 -10.02
CA ALA A 96 7.06 15.80 -9.84
C ALA A 96 5.94 14.87 -10.33
N ARG A 97 6.05 14.32 -11.56
CA ARG A 97 5.09 13.32 -12.09
C ARG A 97 4.97 12.09 -11.19
N VAL A 98 6.12 11.53 -10.78
CA VAL A 98 6.17 10.30 -9.96
C VAL A 98 5.55 10.52 -8.58
N THR A 99 5.82 11.66 -7.96
CA THR A 99 5.31 12.00 -6.63
C THR A 99 3.89 12.58 -6.65
N GLY A 100 3.39 13.00 -7.81
CA GLY A 100 2.11 13.69 -7.94
C GLY A 100 2.14 15.12 -7.40
N GLN A 101 3.30 15.76 -7.36
CA GLN A 101 3.44 17.15 -6.92
C GLN A 101 3.16 18.15 -8.06
N GLY A 102 2.85 19.40 -7.72
CA GLY A 102 2.50 20.45 -8.68
C GLY A 102 1.14 20.21 -9.33
N ASP A 103 0.96 20.74 -10.54
CA ASP A 103 -0.25 20.58 -11.35
C ASP A 103 -0.23 19.22 -12.07
N THR A 104 -0.36 18.14 -11.28
CA THR A 104 -0.37 16.76 -11.78
C THR A 104 -1.76 16.16 -11.81
N THR A 105 -2.19 15.67 -12.97
CA THR A 105 -3.41 14.88 -13.15
C THR A 105 -3.04 13.41 -13.35
N ILE A 106 -3.92 12.52 -12.88
CA ILE A 106 -3.79 11.07 -13.06
C ILE A 106 -5.07 10.58 -13.72
N ASP A 107 -4.92 9.90 -14.86
CA ASP A 107 -6.02 9.31 -15.61
C ASP A 107 -5.79 7.82 -15.87
N GLY A 108 -6.86 7.07 -16.06
CA GLY A 108 -6.83 5.63 -16.30
C GLY A 108 -7.14 4.77 -15.07
N SER A 109 -6.85 3.47 -15.18
CA SER A 109 -7.09 2.52 -14.09
C SER A 109 -6.13 1.34 -14.16
N VAL A 110 -5.86 0.74 -13.01
CA VAL A 110 -5.02 -0.48 -12.93
C VAL A 110 -5.65 -1.62 -13.72
N LEU A 111 -6.97 -1.82 -13.61
CA LEU A 111 -7.69 -2.84 -14.37
C LEU A 111 -7.70 -2.56 -15.88
N GLY A 112 -7.73 -1.29 -16.28
CA GLY A 112 -7.69 -0.85 -17.68
C GLY A 112 -6.30 -0.86 -18.32
N GLY A 113 -5.26 -1.31 -17.61
CA GLY A 113 -3.91 -1.49 -18.16
C GLY A 113 -2.90 -0.40 -17.80
N GLY A 114 -3.27 0.61 -17.00
CA GLY A 114 -2.30 1.57 -16.50
C GLY A 114 -2.88 2.88 -16.01
N LEU A 115 -2.01 3.68 -15.39
CA LEU A 115 -2.26 5.06 -15.01
C LEU A 115 -1.34 5.97 -15.81
N ILE A 116 -1.90 7.00 -16.43
CA ILE A 116 -1.17 8.06 -17.11
C ILE A 116 -1.07 9.25 -16.16
N ARG A 117 0.11 9.86 -16.09
CA ARG A 117 0.38 11.01 -15.23
C ARG A 117 0.88 12.16 -16.08
N GLU A 118 0.16 13.27 -16.02
CA GLU A 118 0.52 14.50 -16.71
C GLU A 118 0.83 15.56 -15.67
N THR A 119 1.95 16.27 -15.83
CA THR A 119 2.30 17.42 -14.99
C THR A 119 2.51 18.62 -15.89
N VAL A 120 1.78 19.69 -15.63
CA VAL A 120 1.95 20.97 -16.34
C VAL A 120 2.95 21.82 -15.57
N THR A 121 3.95 22.37 -16.27
CA THR A 121 4.95 23.27 -15.68
C THR A 121 5.00 24.56 -16.46
N THR A 122 4.65 25.68 -15.81
CA THR A 122 4.76 27.01 -16.42
C THR A 122 6.20 27.51 -16.33
N LEU A 123 6.81 27.80 -17.47
CA LEU A 123 8.14 28.40 -17.52
C LEU A 123 8.06 29.93 -17.52
N PRO A 124 8.99 30.63 -16.87
CA PRO A 124 9.07 32.09 -16.96
C PRO A 124 9.41 32.51 -18.40
N PRO A 125 9.01 33.73 -18.82
CA PRO A 125 9.30 34.21 -20.17
C PRO A 125 10.82 34.28 -20.39
N THR A 126 11.30 33.62 -21.45
CA THR A 126 12.68 33.73 -21.90
C THR A 126 12.89 35.12 -22.51
N ARG A 127 13.77 35.93 -21.87
CA ARG A 127 14.24 37.17 -22.50
C ARG A 127 15.10 36.78 -23.70
N MET A 128 14.58 37.00 -24.91
CA MET A 128 15.38 36.86 -26.12
C MET A 128 16.48 37.95 -26.12
N PRO A 129 17.75 37.59 -26.38
CA PRO A 129 18.79 38.59 -26.61
C PRO A 129 18.48 39.37 -27.90
N ARG A 130 18.63 40.69 -27.85
CA ARG A 130 18.47 41.60 -28.99
C ARG A 130 19.67 41.49 -29.92
#